data_AF-A0A7R9ZMI9-F1
#
_entry.id   AF-A0A7R9ZMI9-F1
#
_cell.length_a   1.000
_cell.length_b   1.000
_cell.length_c   1.000
_cell.angle_alpha   90.00
_cell.angle_beta   90.00
_cell.angle_gamma   90.00
#
_symmetry.space_group_name_H-M   'P 1'
#
loop_
_entity.id
_entity.type
_entity.pdbx_description
1 polymer ?
#
loop_
_entity_poly.entity_id
_entity_poly.type
_entity_poly.pdbx_seq_one_letter_code
_entity_poly.pdbx_strand_id
1 'polypeptide(L)'
;RRGRNCSNPAILQAHHSSCSRNATMTNAAIGESKLDDVPLTSYVHAGRVQARDLDMQVTQQDERMIDEMEDAWMKFLLANPRILHRTGKSKARIDKLLSAIDVVKEQQDKVQVEMKHQRDFIESRTADLERAYQEKMEQHDQEHRVAFNALRQQQELSARADQQMMEVLPWQCFFAALDEQAEKAGDAKRTRRLDAPTGPTPPKQRSNARSIRPSKRAMYIVNDSVGCEKDVDLRAFSIDNALIRAKIRMNQKLKQGLKDHAASLENVGEFLKENGAQKIVSSRS
;
A
#
# COMPACT_ATOMS: atom_id res chain seq x y z
N ARG A 1 -12.61 22.53 -37.55
CA ARG A 1 -13.88 22.86 -36.85
C ARG A 1 -13.66 22.52 -35.37
N ARG A 2 -13.20 23.46 -34.53
CA ARG A 2 -13.96 24.32 -33.57
C ARG A 2 -14.91 23.48 -32.68
N GLY A 3 -14.90 23.54 -31.33
CA GLY A 3 -14.21 24.38 -30.32
C GLY A 3 -13.71 23.52 -29.14
N ARG A 4 -12.75 23.93 -28.28
CA ARG A 4 -12.63 25.13 -27.41
C ARG A 4 -13.77 25.30 -26.40
N ASN A 5 -13.54 24.92 -25.15
CA ASN A 5 -13.30 25.81 -23.99
C ASN A 5 -13.23 24.96 -22.69
N CYS A 6 -12.12 25.03 -21.95
CA CYS A 6 -11.96 25.77 -20.68
C CYS A 6 -12.82 25.15 -19.54
N SER A 7 -12.29 24.70 -18.41
CA SER A 7 -11.56 25.54 -17.44
C SER A 7 -10.88 24.67 -16.37
N ASN A 8 -9.67 25.11 -15.98
CA ASN A 8 -9.00 24.77 -14.73
C ASN A 8 -9.81 25.28 -13.53
N PRO A 9 -9.60 24.68 -12.34
CA PRO A 9 -9.16 25.54 -11.24
C PRO A 9 -7.95 24.95 -10.52
N ALA A 10 -6.82 25.63 -10.68
CA ALA A 10 -5.87 25.83 -9.59
C ALA A 10 -6.55 26.72 -8.54
N ILE A 11 -6.31 26.44 -7.25
CA ILE A 11 -6.66 27.16 -5.99
C ILE A 11 -6.86 26.01 -4.97
N LEU A 12 -5.95 25.68 -4.06
CA LEU A 12 -5.35 26.52 -3.01
C LEU A 12 -3.90 26.09 -2.75
N GLN A 13 -2.96 26.97 -3.13
CA GLN A 13 -1.72 27.14 -2.38
C GLN A 13 -2.08 27.87 -1.08
N ALA A 14 -2.00 27.18 0.05
CA ALA A 14 -1.93 27.82 1.34
C ALA A 14 -0.45 28.02 1.70
N HIS A 15 -0.04 29.27 1.63
CA HIS A 15 1.22 29.79 2.12
C HIS A 15 1.47 29.38 3.57
N HIS A 16 2.59 28.70 3.84
CA HIS A 16 3.32 28.85 5.10
C HIS A 16 4.83 28.71 4.84
N SER A 17 5.38 29.66 4.08
CA SER A 17 6.80 29.99 4.17
C SER A 17 6.96 31.21 5.07
N SER A 18 7.89 31.05 6.01
CA SER A 18 8.70 32.12 6.60
C SER A 18 7.96 33.18 7.41
N CYS A 19 7.93 32.95 8.72
CA CYS A 19 8.53 33.93 9.61
C CYS A 19 9.25 33.19 10.73
N SER A 20 10.50 32.81 10.45
CA SER A 20 11.55 32.81 11.46
C SER A 20 11.57 34.23 12.06
N ARG A 21 10.84 34.41 13.15
CA ARG A 21 11.17 35.46 14.10
C ARG A 21 12.13 34.80 15.05
N ASN A 22 13.42 35.05 14.79
CA ASN A 22 14.38 35.23 15.86
C ASN A 22 13.69 36.06 16.94
N ALA A 23 13.25 35.39 18.01
CA ALA A 23 13.05 36.06 19.27
C ALA A 23 14.46 36.42 19.75
N THR A 24 14.97 37.52 19.19
CA THR A 24 16.11 38.21 19.74
C THR A 24 15.76 38.41 21.20
N MET A 25 16.56 37.78 22.05
CA MET A 25 16.65 38.12 23.46
C MET A 25 16.75 39.63 23.57
N THR A 26 15.65 40.27 23.93
CA THR A 26 15.71 41.30 24.92
C THR A 26 15.07 40.68 26.14
N ASN A 27 15.85 39.84 26.84
CA ASN A 27 15.86 40.01 28.29
C ASN A 27 16.10 41.50 28.46
N ALA A 28 15.02 42.26 28.67
CA ALA A 28 15.16 43.54 29.31
C ALA A 28 16.00 43.20 30.53
N ALA A 29 17.25 43.65 30.52
CA ALA A 29 17.98 43.86 31.74
C ALA A 29 17.04 44.75 32.54
N ILE A 30 16.17 44.12 33.34
CA ILE A 30 15.73 44.68 34.60
C ILE A 30 17.07 44.88 35.25
N GLY A 31 17.58 46.11 35.11
CA GLY A 31 18.84 46.50 35.69
C GLY A 31 18.76 45.96 37.09
N GLU A 32 19.71 45.10 37.42
CA GLU A 32 20.05 44.80 38.79
C GLU A 32 20.41 46.15 39.40
N SER A 33 19.40 46.92 39.81
CA SER A 33 19.53 47.83 40.91
C SER A 33 19.81 46.91 42.08
N LYS A 34 21.11 46.62 42.23
CA LYS A 34 21.70 46.34 43.52
C LYS A 34 21.11 47.39 44.46
N LEU A 35 20.06 47.00 45.15
CA LEU A 35 19.57 47.65 46.36
C LEU A 35 20.60 47.35 47.46
N ASP A 36 21.86 47.70 47.17
CA ASP A 36 22.97 47.69 48.09
C ASP A 36 22.67 48.83 49.06
N ASP A 37 22.12 48.45 50.23
CA ASP A 37 22.13 49.18 51.49
C ASP A 37 22.00 50.71 51.38
N VAL A 38 21.15 51.22 50.49
CA VAL A 38 20.79 52.63 50.52
C VAL A 38 19.81 52.75 51.70
N PRO A 39 20.19 53.37 52.83
CA PRO A 39 19.28 53.51 53.94
C PRO A 39 18.04 54.24 53.43
N LEU A 40 16.83 53.87 53.86
CA LEU A 40 15.60 54.55 53.41
C LEU A 40 15.61 56.06 53.70
N THR A 41 16.54 56.53 54.54
CA THR A 41 16.88 57.95 54.72
C THR A 41 17.41 58.64 53.45
N SER A 42 17.88 57.90 52.46
CA SER A 42 18.24 58.42 51.13
C SER A 42 17.02 58.79 50.28
N TYR A 43 15.89 58.10 50.48
CA TYR A 43 14.62 58.40 49.80
C TYR A 43 13.92 59.63 50.41
N VAL A 44 14.29 60.01 51.64
CA VAL A 44 13.97 61.32 52.24
C VAL A 44 14.68 62.47 51.49
N HIS A 45 15.63 62.16 50.61
CA HIS A 45 16.36 63.12 49.79
C HIS A 45 16.22 62.86 48.27
N ALA A 46 15.29 62.00 47.85
CA ALA A 46 14.95 61.90 46.44
C ALA A 46 14.33 63.23 45.97
N GLY A 47 14.64 63.65 44.74
CA GLY A 47 14.06 64.86 44.16
C GLY A 47 12.54 64.74 44.08
N ARG A 48 11.83 65.85 44.34
CA ARG A 48 10.35 65.92 44.24
C ARG A 48 9.87 65.37 42.90
N VAL A 49 8.80 64.59 42.92
CA VAL A 49 8.19 64.04 41.70
C VAL A 49 7.67 65.21 40.88
N GLN A 50 8.19 65.39 39.67
CA GLN A 50 7.75 66.41 38.75
C GLN A 50 6.67 65.85 37.82
N ALA A 51 5.82 66.70 37.25
CA ALA A 51 4.77 66.29 36.31
C ALA A 51 5.30 65.44 35.13
N ARG A 52 6.55 65.69 34.71
CA ARG A 52 7.25 64.91 33.68
C ARG A 52 7.57 63.46 34.06
N ASP A 53 7.62 63.14 35.35
CA ASP A 53 7.96 61.81 35.85
C ASP A 53 6.74 60.88 35.87
N LEU A 54 5.52 61.45 35.76
CA LEU A 54 4.25 60.72 35.84
C LEU A 54 3.68 60.35 34.45
N ASP A 55 4.34 60.74 33.37
CA ASP A 55 3.98 60.47 31.97
C ASP A 55 2.50 60.73 31.64
N MET A 56 1.91 61.73 32.31
CA MET A 56 0.50 62.14 32.19
C MET A 56 0.37 63.67 32.19
N GLN A 57 -0.73 64.19 31.61
CA GLN A 57 -1.03 65.63 31.66
C GLN A 57 -1.55 65.99 33.05
N VAL A 58 -0.67 66.57 33.87
CA VAL A 58 -0.98 67.01 35.25
C VAL A 58 -1.42 68.48 35.22
N THR A 59 -2.54 68.83 35.88
CA THR A 59 -2.96 70.24 36.00
C THR A 59 -2.18 70.95 37.12
N GLN A 60 -2.13 72.29 37.12
CA GLN A 60 -1.50 73.06 38.21
C GLN A 60 -2.11 72.81 39.60
N GLN A 61 -3.34 72.30 39.66
CA GLN A 61 -3.98 71.92 40.92
C GLN A 61 -3.48 70.55 41.39
N ASP A 62 -3.27 69.63 40.47
CA ASP A 62 -2.72 68.30 40.76
C ASP A 62 -1.25 68.39 41.18
N GLU A 63 -0.45 69.27 40.56
CA GLU A 63 0.93 69.54 40.99
C GLU A 63 0.99 70.01 42.44
N ARG A 64 0.12 70.96 42.83
CA ARG A 64 0.03 71.43 44.21
C ARG A 64 -0.40 70.34 45.18
N MET A 65 -1.32 69.47 44.77
CA MET A 65 -1.76 68.34 45.60
C MET A 65 -0.66 67.30 45.79
N ILE A 66 0.14 67.03 44.74
CA ILE A 66 1.31 66.16 44.80
C ILE A 66 2.35 66.76 45.76
N ASP A 67 2.64 68.06 45.65
CA ASP A 67 3.56 68.75 46.56
C ASP A 67 3.11 68.67 48.03
N GLU A 68 1.82 68.93 48.30
CA GLU A 68 1.26 68.86 49.66
C GLU A 68 1.28 67.43 50.20
N MET A 69 1.00 66.43 49.34
CA MET A 69 1.09 65.03 49.70
C MET A 69 2.53 64.62 50.01
N GLU A 70 3.50 65.02 49.18
CA GLU A 70 4.92 64.76 49.41
C GLU A 70 5.37 65.39 50.73
N ASP A 71 4.99 66.64 51.00
CA ASP A 71 5.32 67.33 52.24
C ASP A 71 4.69 66.66 53.48
N ALA A 72 3.44 66.21 53.37
CA ALA A 72 2.77 65.47 54.43
C ALA A 72 3.40 64.09 54.66
N TRP A 73 3.76 63.40 53.58
CA TRP A 73 4.41 62.10 53.60
C TRP A 73 5.80 62.19 54.20
N MET A 74 6.58 63.21 53.83
CA MET A 74 7.90 63.49 54.38
C MET A 74 7.85 63.82 55.87
N LYS A 75 6.90 64.66 56.30
CA LYS A 75 6.66 64.93 57.74
C LYS A 75 6.29 63.65 58.48
N PHE A 76 5.44 62.79 57.90
CA PHE A 76 5.05 61.52 58.49
C PHE A 76 6.23 60.55 58.64
N LEU A 77 7.08 60.42 57.62
CA LEU A 77 8.27 59.57 57.65
C LEU A 77 9.32 60.05 58.66
N LEU A 78 9.54 61.37 58.74
CA LEU A 78 10.43 61.98 59.73
C LEU A 78 9.91 61.81 61.17
N ALA A 79 8.59 61.87 61.36
CA ALA A 79 7.96 61.63 62.67
C ALA A 79 7.96 60.14 63.07
N ASN A 80 8.13 59.22 62.11
CA ASN A 80 8.09 57.77 62.34
C ASN A 80 9.35 57.07 61.79
N PRO A 81 10.55 57.36 62.32
CA PRO A 81 11.81 56.85 61.79
C PRO A 81 11.93 55.31 61.86
N ARG A 82 11.18 54.66 62.76
CA ARG A 82 11.10 53.19 62.84
C ARG A 82 10.53 52.53 61.60
N ILE A 83 9.73 53.25 60.79
CA ILE A 83 9.19 52.78 59.51
C ILE A 83 10.30 52.76 58.44
N LEU A 84 11.23 53.72 58.49
CA LEU A 84 12.37 53.83 57.58
C LEU A 84 13.48 52.82 57.92
N HIS A 85 13.58 52.37 59.16
CA HIS A 85 14.55 51.34 59.51
C HIS A 85 14.01 49.95 59.13
N ARG A 86 14.53 49.36 58.05
CA ARG A 86 14.44 47.91 57.80
C ARG A 86 15.07 47.17 58.98
N THR A 87 14.31 46.94 60.04
CA THR A 87 14.77 46.15 61.17
C THR A 87 14.97 44.70 60.72
N GLY A 88 15.97 44.02 61.31
CA GLY A 88 16.55 42.77 60.77
C GLY A 88 15.56 41.66 60.40
N LYS A 89 14.37 41.59 61.01
CA LYS A 89 13.31 40.63 60.64
C LYS A 89 12.68 40.91 59.27
N SER A 90 12.50 42.18 58.91
CA SER A 90 11.92 42.59 57.63
C SER A 90 12.93 42.38 56.49
N LYS A 91 14.19 42.80 56.69
CA LYS A 91 15.28 42.55 55.73
C LYS A 91 15.48 41.05 55.49
N ALA A 92 15.60 40.24 56.54
CA ALA A 92 15.75 38.79 56.42
C ALA A 92 14.57 38.09 55.72
N ARG A 93 13.33 38.61 55.90
CA ARG A 93 12.16 38.08 55.19
C ARG A 93 12.20 38.40 53.71
N ILE A 94 12.63 39.61 53.34
CA ILE A 94 12.80 40.01 51.94
C ILE A 94 13.90 39.18 51.28
N ASP A 95 15.05 39.03 51.93
CA ASP A 95 16.18 38.24 51.40
C ASP A 95 15.77 36.76 51.19
N LYS A 96 14.97 36.20 52.11
CA LYS A 96 14.42 34.84 51.97
C LYS A 96 13.41 34.73 50.81
N LEU A 97 12.63 35.76 50.55
CA LEU A 97 11.70 35.79 49.41
C LEU A 97 12.47 35.92 48.09
N LEU A 98 13.53 36.75 48.04
CA LEU A 98 14.39 36.89 46.87
C LEU A 98 15.10 35.57 46.55
N SER A 99 15.67 34.89 47.55
CA SER A 99 16.28 33.58 47.31
C SER A 99 15.28 32.52 46.87
N ALA A 100 14.06 32.54 47.40
CA ALA A 100 12.99 31.66 46.93
C ALA A 100 12.59 31.96 45.47
N ILE A 101 12.56 33.23 45.07
CA ILE A 101 12.32 33.62 43.67
C ILE A 101 13.43 33.09 42.77
N ASP A 102 14.69 33.19 43.18
CA ASP A 102 15.82 32.71 42.38
C ASP A 102 15.79 31.19 42.22
N VAL A 103 15.46 30.45 43.29
CA VAL A 103 15.26 29.00 43.21
C VAL A 103 14.12 28.64 42.25
N VAL A 104 13.00 29.38 42.29
CA VAL A 104 11.87 29.14 41.38
C VAL A 104 12.26 29.43 39.93
N LYS A 105 13.02 30.50 39.67
CA LYS A 105 13.53 30.81 38.32
C LYS A 105 14.47 29.74 37.80
N GLU A 106 15.41 29.27 38.62
CA GLU A 106 16.32 28.19 38.22
C GLU A 106 15.55 26.88 37.93
N GLN A 107 14.52 26.59 38.72
CA GLN A 107 13.65 25.44 38.50
C GLN A 107 12.84 25.58 37.20
N GLN A 108 12.33 26.80 36.93
CA GLN A 108 11.62 27.11 35.69
C GLN A 108 12.51 26.90 34.47
N ASP A 109 13.75 27.41 34.49
CA ASP A 109 14.70 27.25 33.39
C ASP A 109 15.03 25.78 33.14
N LYS A 110 15.23 24.99 34.21
CA LYS A 110 15.44 23.54 34.11
C LYS A 110 14.25 22.82 33.46
N VAL A 111 13.04 23.14 33.89
CA VAL A 111 11.82 22.57 33.31
C VAL A 111 11.66 22.98 31.85
N GLN A 112 11.98 24.23 31.50
CA GLN A 112 11.89 24.70 30.13
C GLN A 112 12.88 23.98 29.20
N VAL A 113 14.10 23.73 29.67
CA VAL A 113 15.11 22.95 28.93
C VAL A 113 14.64 21.51 28.74
N GLU A 114 14.14 20.88 29.79
CA GLU A 114 13.63 19.51 29.74
C GLU A 114 12.42 19.39 28.78
N MET A 115 11.48 20.32 28.85
CA MET A 115 10.32 20.35 27.94
C MET A 115 10.74 20.52 26.48
N LYS A 116 11.76 21.35 26.22
CA LYS A 116 12.33 21.48 24.88
C LYS A 116 12.98 20.18 24.43
N HIS A 117 13.75 19.53 25.29
CA HIS A 117 14.37 18.25 24.99
C HIS A 117 13.34 17.15 24.68
N GLN A 118 12.28 17.06 25.49
CA GLN A 118 11.18 16.11 25.27
C GLN A 118 10.45 16.39 23.97
N ARG A 119 10.21 17.67 23.64
CA ARG A 119 9.63 18.05 22.36
C ARG A 119 10.50 17.63 21.18
N ASP A 120 11.80 17.94 21.22
CA ASP A 120 12.74 17.57 20.16
C ASP A 120 12.83 16.03 20.01
N PHE A 121 12.78 15.30 21.13
CA PHE A 121 12.73 13.83 21.14
C PHE A 121 11.45 13.30 20.51
N ILE A 122 10.28 13.85 20.85
CA ILE A 122 9.00 13.44 20.26
C ILE A 122 9.01 13.72 18.75
N GLU A 123 9.38 14.93 18.32
CA GLU A 123 9.40 15.32 16.91
C GLU A 123 10.30 14.40 16.08
N SER A 124 11.52 14.11 16.56
CA SER A 124 12.44 13.18 15.88
C SER A 124 11.90 11.75 15.83
N ARG A 125 11.35 11.23 16.93
CA ARG A 125 10.76 9.89 16.94
C ARG A 125 9.53 9.76 16.05
N THR A 126 8.69 10.79 15.99
CA THR A 126 7.53 10.81 15.09
C THR A 126 7.98 10.81 13.63
N ALA A 127 9.00 11.58 13.28
CA ALA A 127 9.52 11.62 11.91
C ALA A 127 10.16 10.28 11.50
N ASP A 128 10.88 9.62 12.41
CA ASP A 128 11.47 8.31 12.17
C ASP A 128 10.40 7.22 11.99
N LEU A 129 9.34 7.25 12.82
CA LEU A 129 8.22 6.33 12.69
C LEU A 129 7.44 6.55 11.39
N GLU A 130 7.21 7.80 11.01
CA GLU A 130 6.51 8.12 9.76
C GLU A 130 7.32 7.67 8.53
N ARG A 131 8.64 7.89 8.54
CA ARG A 131 9.53 7.39 7.49
C ARG A 131 9.51 5.86 7.40
N ALA A 132 9.65 5.17 8.53
CA ALA A 132 9.62 3.71 8.57
C ALA A 132 8.25 3.15 8.13
N TYR A 133 7.16 3.85 8.44
CA TYR A 133 5.83 3.47 7.98
C TYR A 133 5.67 3.65 6.46
N GLN A 134 6.12 4.77 5.91
CA GLN A 134 6.10 5.02 4.46
C GLN A 134 6.93 3.98 3.71
N GLU A 135 8.16 3.68 4.16
CA GLU A 135 9.01 2.65 3.57
C GLU A 135 8.34 1.26 3.58
N LYS A 136 7.70 0.89 4.70
CA LYS A 136 6.94 -0.38 4.77
C LYS A 136 5.74 -0.41 3.85
N MET A 137 5.01 0.70 3.73
CA MET A 137 3.88 0.81 2.81
C MET A 137 4.32 0.65 1.36
N GLU A 138 5.42 1.30 0.96
CA GLU A 138 5.98 1.16 -0.39
C GLU A 138 6.46 -0.26 -0.68
N GLN A 139 7.14 -0.90 0.28
CA GLN A 139 7.55 -2.30 0.16
C GLN A 139 6.35 -3.22 -0.02
N HIS A 140 5.34 -3.06 0.82
CA HIS A 140 4.11 -3.86 0.76
C HIS A 140 3.36 -3.64 -0.57
N ASP A 141 3.22 -2.39 -1.02
CA ASP A 141 2.61 -2.09 -2.32
C ASP A 141 3.37 -2.73 -3.48
N GLN A 142 4.70 -2.76 -3.40
CA GLN A 142 5.53 -3.41 -4.40
C GLN A 142 5.35 -4.93 -4.39
N GLU A 143 5.33 -5.56 -3.22
CA GLU A 143 5.04 -6.98 -3.04
C GLU A 143 3.64 -7.35 -3.60
N HIS A 144 2.62 -6.55 -3.28
CA HIS A 144 1.26 -6.74 -3.81
C HIS A 144 1.20 -6.63 -5.32
N ARG A 145 1.90 -5.66 -5.93
CA ARG A 145 1.96 -5.52 -7.39
C ARG A 145 2.63 -6.74 -8.04
N VAL A 146 3.71 -7.24 -7.46
CA VAL A 146 4.40 -8.44 -7.96
C VAL A 146 3.49 -9.66 -7.86
N ALA A 147 2.86 -9.88 -6.71
CA ALA A 147 1.92 -10.97 -6.49
C ALA A 147 0.71 -10.90 -7.44
N PHE A 148 0.14 -9.71 -7.62
CA PHE A 148 -0.98 -9.48 -8.55
C PHE A 148 -0.59 -9.79 -10.00
N ASN A 149 0.59 -9.34 -10.44
CA ASN A 149 1.06 -9.64 -11.80
C ASN A 149 1.32 -11.13 -12.00
N ALA A 150 1.86 -11.83 -10.99
CA ALA A 150 2.06 -13.28 -11.03
C ALA A 150 0.73 -14.03 -11.14
N LEU A 151 -0.27 -13.67 -10.31
CA LEU A 151 -1.61 -14.25 -10.36
C LEU A 151 -2.28 -14.02 -11.72
N ARG A 152 -2.16 -12.81 -12.27
CA ARG A 152 -2.70 -12.49 -13.59
C ARG A 152 -2.07 -13.34 -14.69
N GLN A 153 -0.75 -13.52 -14.66
CA GLN A 153 -0.06 -14.40 -15.61
C GLN A 153 -0.52 -15.86 -15.47
N GLN A 154 -0.72 -16.36 -14.25
CA GLN A 154 -1.26 -17.70 -14.03
C GLN A 154 -2.69 -17.84 -14.59
N GLN A 155 -3.54 -16.84 -14.40
CA GLN A 155 -4.90 -16.85 -14.97
C GLN A 155 -4.87 -16.89 -16.51
N GLU A 156 -3.97 -16.12 -17.13
CA GLU A 156 -3.79 -16.13 -18.59
C GLU A 156 -3.28 -17.49 -19.10
N LEU A 157 -2.34 -18.13 -18.39
CA LEU A 157 -1.84 -19.47 -18.72
C LEU A 157 -2.94 -20.53 -18.61
N SER A 158 -3.73 -20.50 -17.53
CA SER A 158 -4.89 -21.38 -17.34
C SER A 158 -5.90 -21.23 -18.48
N ALA A 159 -6.25 -19.99 -18.83
CA ALA A 159 -7.19 -19.72 -19.93
C ALA A 159 -6.68 -20.24 -21.29
N ARG A 160 -5.36 -20.17 -21.55
CA ARG A 160 -4.76 -20.74 -22.76
C ARG A 160 -4.83 -22.27 -22.77
N ALA A 161 -4.59 -22.91 -21.63
CA ALA A 161 -4.70 -24.37 -21.51
C ALA A 161 -6.15 -24.83 -21.77
N ASP A 162 -7.13 -24.13 -21.19
CA ASP A 162 -8.56 -24.38 -21.42
C ASP A 162 -8.95 -24.21 -22.89
N GLN A 163 -8.46 -23.15 -23.54
CA GLN A 163 -8.67 -22.93 -24.97
C GLN A 163 -8.12 -24.08 -25.82
N GLN A 164 -6.90 -24.55 -25.52
CA GLN A 164 -6.31 -25.69 -26.24
C GLN A 164 -7.11 -26.98 -26.02
N MET A 165 -7.65 -27.21 -24.83
CA MET A 165 -8.54 -28.35 -24.56
C MET A 165 -9.85 -28.24 -25.36
N MET A 166 -10.44 -27.05 -25.44
CA MET A 166 -11.64 -26.78 -26.23
C MET A 166 -11.43 -27.04 -27.72
N GLU A 167 -10.25 -26.75 -28.27
CA GLU A 167 -9.92 -27.05 -29.66
C GLU A 167 -9.81 -28.55 -29.96
N VAL A 168 -9.49 -29.37 -28.94
CA VAL A 168 -9.31 -30.83 -29.08
C VAL A 168 -10.64 -31.58 -28.97
N LEU A 169 -11.58 -31.10 -28.16
CA LEU A 169 -12.86 -31.77 -27.88
C LEU A 169 -13.66 -32.17 -29.13
N PRO A 170 -13.88 -31.29 -30.13
CA PRO A 170 -14.61 -31.66 -31.34
C PRO A 170 -13.97 -32.81 -32.12
N TRP A 171 -12.63 -32.87 -32.14
CA TRP A 171 -11.89 -33.95 -32.80
C TRP A 171 -12.04 -35.27 -32.05
N GLN A 172 -12.07 -35.25 -30.71
CA GLN A 172 -12.33 -36.45 -29.91
C GLN A 172 -13.73 -37.00 -30.20
N CYS A 173 -14.75 -36.15 -30.23
CA CYS A 173 -16.11 -36.53 -30.57
C CYS A 173 -16.20 -37.08 -32.01
N PHE A 174 -15.54 -36.43 -32.97
CA PHE A 174 -15.48 -36.89 -34.36
C PHE A 174 -14.88 -38.29 -34.48
N PHE A 175 -13.70 -38.52 -33.87
CA PHE A 175 -13.07 -39.84 -33.93
C PHE A 175 -13.91 -40.91 -33.22
N ALA A 176 -14.52 -40.59 -32.07
CA ALA A 176 -15.39 -41.54 -31.37
C ALA A 176 -16.62 -41.93 -32.20
N ALA A 177 -17.29 -40.96 -32.82
CA ALA A 177 -18.44 -41.20 -33.69
C ALA A 177 -18.06 -41.99 -34.95
N LEU A 178 -16.91 -41.66 -35.57
CA LEU A 178 -16.40 -42.40 -36.73
C LEU A 178 -16.10 -43.87 -36.38
N ASP A 179 -15.59 -44.12 -35.17
CA ASP A 179 -15.25 -45.47 -34.69
C ASP A 179 -16.52 -46.29 -34.48
N GLU A 180 -17.52 -45.70 -33.83
CA GLU A 180 -18.81 -46.32 -33.61
C GLU A 180 -19.53 -46.64 -34.92
N GLN A 181 -19.53 -45.70 -35.88
CA GLN A 181 -20.16 -45.88 -37.19
C GLN A 181 -19.45 -46.95 -38.03
N ALA A 182 -18.11 -46.98 -38.01
CA ALA A 182 -17.33 -47.96 -38.73
C ALA A 182 -17.52 -49.39 -38.19
N GLU A 183 -17.64 -49.56 -36.86
CA GLU A 183 -17.93 -50.86 -36.25
C GLU A 183 -19.36 -51.33 -36.58
N LYS A 184 -20.38 -50.46 -36.45
CA LYS A 184 -21.77 -50.78 -36.83
C LYS A 184 -21.90 -51.21 -38.29
N ALA A 185 -21.19 -50.54 -39.20
CA ALA A 185 -21.17 -50.90 -40.62
C ALA A 185 -20.46 -52.24 -40.90
N GLY A 186 -19.41 -52.55 -40.13
CA GLY A 186 -18.71 -53.83 -40.18
C GLY A 186 -19.60 -55.00 -39.76
N ASP A 187 -20.37 -54.82 -38.69
CA ASP A 187 -21.28 -55.84 -38.15
C ASP A 187 -22.50 -56.06 -39.06
N ALA A 188 -23.08 -55.00 -39.63
CA ALA A 188 -24.21 -55.08 -40.57
C ALA A 188 -23.86 -55.83 -41.88
N LYS A 189 -22.62 -55.71 -42.36
CA LYS A 189 -22.13 -56.50 -43.52
C LYS A 189 -21.86 -57.97 -43.15
N ARG A 190 -21.60 -58.25 -41.87
CA ARG A 190 -21.35 -59.61 -41.37
C ARG A 190 -22.65 -60.38 -41.19
N THR A 191 -23.70 -59.74 -40.66
CA THR A 191 -25.04 -60.32 -40.53
C THR A 191 -25.72 -60.55 -41.89
N ARG A 192 -25.62 -59.62 -42.85
CA ARG A 192 -26.14 -59.84 -44.23
C ARG A 192 -25.48 -61.02 -44.97
N ARG A 193 -24.29 -61.46 -44.57
CA ARG A 193 -23.63 -62.64 -45.15
C ARG A 193 -24.05 -63.96 -44.50
N LEU A 194 -24.70 -63.91 -43.33
CA LEU A 194 -25.24 -65.09 -42.64
C LEU A 194 -26.64 -65.48 -43.14
N ASP A 195 -27.38 -64.56 -43.75
CA ASP A 195 -28.73 -64.80 -44.30
C ASP A 195 -28.74 -65.16 -45.79
N ALA A 196 -27.58 -65.31 -46.43
CA ALA A 196 -27.49 -65.77 -47.82
C ALA A 196 -27.52 -67.32 -47.86
N PRO A 197 -28.39 -67.95 -48.68
CA PRO A 197 -28.45 -69.41 -48.76
C PRO A 197 -27.09 -69.97 -49.19
N THR A 198 -26.65 -70.97 -48.44
CA THR A 198 -25.35 -71.64 -48.49
C THR A 198 -25.14 -72.31 -49.85
N GLY A 199 -24.71 -71.56 -50.86
CA GLY A 199 -24.03 -72.10 -52.03
C GLY A 199 -22.61 -72.55 -51.64
N PRO A 200 -22.05 -73.59 -52.28
CA PRO A 200 -20.72 -74.11 -51.94
C PRO A 200 -19.66 -73.04 -52.22
N THR A 201 -19.20 -72.37 -51.17
CA THR A 201 -18.06 -71.45 -51.25
C THR A 201 -16.79 -72.23 -51.59
N PRO A 202 -16.03 -71.85 -52.63
CA PRO A 202 -14.73 -72.44 -52.90
C PRO A 202 -13.76 -72.13 -51.75
N PRO A 203 -12.80 -73.02 -51.45
CA PRO A 203 -11.87 -72.85 -50.35
C PRO A 203 -11.04 -71.58 -50.57
N LYS A 204 -11.19 -70.61 -49.66
CA LYS A 204 -10.37 -69.40 -49.65
C LYS A 204 -8.91 -69.82 -49.50
N GLN A 205 -8.15 -69.72 -50.59
CA GLN A 205 -6.70 -69.81 -50.56
C GLN A 205 -6.17 -68.82 -49.52
N ARG A 206 -5.57 -69.36 -48.45
CA ARG A 206 -4.84 -68.59 -47.45
C ARG A 206 -3.51 -68.16 -48.09
N SER A 207 -3.54 -67.08 -48.86
CA SER A 207 -2.32 -66.38 -49.24
C SER A 207 -1.73 -65.73 -47.97
N ASN A 208 -0.65 -66.29 -47.45
CA ASN A 208 0.11 -65.80 -46.28
C ASN A 208 0.88 -64.49 -46.55
N ALA A 209 0.49 -63.70 -47.55
CA ALA A 209 0.94 -62.33 -47.63
C ALA A 209 0.25 -61.54 -46.53
N ARG A 210 1.01 -60.98 -45.59
CA ARG A 210 0.53 -59.89 -44.71
C ARG A 210 0.22 -58.68 -45.59
N SER A 211 -0.88 -58.75 -46.34
CA SER A 211 -1.48 -57.60 -47.01
C SER A 211 -1.89 -56.66 -45.88
N ILE A 212 -1.15 -55.57 -45.73
CA ILE A 212 -1.60 -54.42 -44.96
C ILE A 212 -2.92 -54.03 -45.61
N ARG A 213 -4.00 -54.02 -44.84
CA ARG A 213 -5.33 -53.60 -45.30
C ARG A 213 -5.61 -52.21 -44.73
N PRO A 214 -6.34 -51.37 -45.45
CA PRO A 214 -6.84 -50.12 -44.88
C PRO A 214 -7.71 -50.41 -43.66
N SER A 215 -7.75 -49.46 -42.73
CA SER A 215 -8.53 -49.56 -41.51
C SER A 215 -10.03 -49.60 -41.84
N LYS A 216 -10.80 -50.18 -40.91
CA LYS A 216 -12.27 -50.21 -41.01
C LYS A 216 -12.87 -48.81 -41.16
N ARG A 217 -12.25 -47.78 -40.58
CA ARG A 217 -12.72 -46.39 -40.61
C ARG A 217 -12.57 -45.79 -42.00
N ALA A 218 -11.40 -45.96 -42.61
CA ALA A 218 -11.19 -45.49 -43.98
C ALA A 218 -12.04 -46.29 -44.97
N MET A 219 -12.15 -47.61 -44.79
CA MET A 219 -13.04 -48.43 -45.63
C MET A 219 -14.52 -48.05 -45.47
N TYR A 220 -14.95 -47.62 -44.28
CA TYR A 220 -16.29 -47.09 -44.04
C TYR A 220 -16.51 -45.79 -44.82
N ILE A 221 -15.56 -44.86 -44.78
CA ILE A 221 -15.65 -43.56 -45.50
C ILE A 221 -15.67 -43.77 -47.04
N VAL A 222 -14.92 -44.75 -47.56
CA VAL A 222 -14.81 -44.99 -49.01
C VAL A 222 -15.90 -45.92 -49.56
N ASN A 223 -16.66 -46.61 -48.70
CA ASN A 223 -17.63 -47.64 -49.10
C ASN A 223 -18.73 -47.16 -50.07
N ASP A 224 -19.01 -45.86 -50.13
CA ASP A 224 -20.01 -45.27 -51.04
C ASP A 224 -19.41 -44.82 -52.39
N SER A 225 -18.11 -45.05 -52.62
CA SER A 225 -17.45 -44.63 -53.86
C SER A 225 -17.58 -45.69 -54.98
N VAL A 226 -18.08 -45.25 -56.14
CA VAL A 226 -18.11 -46.06 -57.37
C VAL A 226 -16.69 -46.13 -57.96
N GLY A 227 -16.14 -47.32 -58.17
CA GLY A 227 -14.81 -47.52 -58.76
C GLY A 227 -14.25 -48.94 -58.63
N CYS A 228 -13.06 -49.18 -59.21
CA CYS A 228 -12.35 -50.45 -59.09
C CYS A 228 -11.83 -50.66 -57.65
N GLU A 229 -11.82 -51.91 -57.16
CA GLU A 229 -11.41 -52.25 -55.78
C GLU A 229 -10.01 -51.70 -55.42
N LYS A 230 -9.07 -51.68 -56.37
CA LYS A 230 -7.72 -51.13 -56.15
C LYS A 230 -7.72 -49.62 -55.88
N ASP A 231 -8.60 -48.86 -56.54
CA ASP A 231 -8.72 -47.42 -56.35
C ASP A 231 -9.46 -47.08 -55.05
N VAL A 232 -10.35 -47.96 -54.62
CA VAL A 232 -11.02 -47.91 -53.30
C VAL A 232 -9.99 -48.12 -52.20
N ASP A 233 -9.13 -49.13 -52.31
CA ASP A 233 -8.09 -49.42 -51.32
C ASP A 233 -7.04 -48.29 -51.24
N LEU A 234 -6.56 -47.77 -52.38
CA LEU A 234 -5.62 -46.64 -52.40
C LEU A 234 -6.20 -45.38 -51.77
N ARG A 235 -7.48 -45.07 -52.04
CA ARG A 235 -8.18 -43.95 -51.40
C ARG A 235 -8.34 -44.18 -49.90
N ALA A 236 -8.67 -45.40 -49.48
CA ALA A 236 -8.77 -45.75 -48.07
C ALA A 236 -7.43 -45.59 -47.35
N PHE A 237 -6.31 -46.00 -47.94
CA PHE A 237 -4.97 -45.75 -47.37
C PHE A 237 -4.64 -44.26 -47.24
N SER A 238 -5.03 -43.44 -48.22
CA SER A 238 -4.84 -41.98 -48.17
C SER A 238 -5.64 -41.36 -47.02
N ILE A 239 -6.90 -41.77 -46.87
CA ILE A 239 -7.78 -41.32 -45.79
C ILE A 239 -7.25 -41.77 -44.43
N ASP A 240 -6.79 -43.00 -44.30
CA ASP A 240 -6.14 -43.49 -43.08
C ASP A 240 -4.93 -42.63 -42.70
N ASN A 241 -4.05 -42.35 -43.65
CA ASN A 241 -2.90 -41.50 -43.40
C ASN A 241 -3.31 -40.09 -42.94
N ALA A 242 -4.38 -39.53 -43.50
CA ALA A 242 -4.93 -38.25 -43.08
C ALA A 242 -5.51 -38.31 -41.66
N LEU A 243 -6.30 -39.35 -41.35
CA LEU A 243 -6.88 -39.58 -40.02
C LEU A 243 -5.80 -39.78 -38.95
N ILE A 244 -4.76 -40.54 -39.26
CA ILE A 244 -3.61 -40.75 -38.37
C ILE A 244 -2.89 -39.43 -38.10
N ARG A 245 -2.60 -38.64 -39.14
CA ARG A 245 -1.97 -37.32 -38.99
C ARG A 245 -2.82 -36.37 -38.16
N ALA A 246 -4.13 -36.34 -38.37
CA ALA A 246 -5.06 -35.54 -37.59
C ALA A 246 -5.08 -35.98 -36.12
N LYS A 247 -5.13 -37.29 -35.85
CA LYS A 247 -5.11 -37.86 -34.49
C LYS A 247 -3.78 -37.59 -33.77
N ILE A 248 -2.66 -37.65 -34.48
CA ILE A 248 -1.34 -37.26 -33.95
C ILE A 248 -1.33 -35.79 -33.53
N ARG A 249 -1.79 -34.87 -34.41
CA ARG A 249 -1.85 -33.44 -34.10
C ARG A 249 -2.76 -33.13 -32.92
N MET A 250 -3.93 -33.78 -32.87
CA MET A 250 -4.87 -33.68 -31.75
C MET A 250 -4.22 -34.14 -30.44
N ASN A 251 -3.59 -35.32 -30.43
CA ASN A 251 -2.91 -35.84 -29.25
C ASN A 251 -1.72 -34.98 -28.81
N GLN A 252 -1.00 -34.37 -29.75
CA GLN A 252 0.06 -33.41 -29.44
C GLN A 252 -0.50 -32.17 -28.75
N LYS A 253 -1.59 -31.59 -29.27
CA LYS A 253 -2.28 -30.46 -28.64
C LYS A 253 -2.82 -30.83 -27.25
N LEU A 254 -3.45 -32.00 -27.10
CA LEU A 254 -3.94 -32.48 -25.82
C LEU A 254 -2.80 -32.64 -24.80
N LYS A 255 -1.69 -33.26 -25.22
CA LYS A 255 -0.51 -33.43 -24.37
C LYS A 255 0.08 -32.08 -23.95
N GLN A 256 0.09 -31.10 -24.85
CA GLN A 256 0.57 -29.75 -24.53
C GLN A 256 -0.38 -29.07 -23.54
N GLY A 257 -1.68 -29.07 -23.80
CA GLY A 257 -2.68 -28.47 -22.91
C GLY A 257 -2.66 -29.09 -21.50
N LEU A 258 -2.52 -30.41 -21.39
CA LEU A 258 -2.38 -31.09 -20.09
C LEU A 258 -1.08 -30.71 -19.36
N LYS A 259 0.03 -30.55 -20.06
CA LYS A 259 1.29 -30.08 -19.47
C LYS A 259 1.16 -28.65 -18.97
N ASP A 260 0.58 -27.77 -19.79
CA ASP A 260 0.39 -26.36 -19.46
C ASP A 260 -0.56 -26.22 -18.26
N HIS A 261 -1.63 -27.02 -18.21
CA HIS A 261 -2.54 -27.08 -17.08
C HIS A 261 -1.84 -27.62 -15.81
N ALA A 262 -1.06 -28.69 -15.91
CA ALA A 262 -0.33 -29.24 -14.77
C ALA A 262 0.69 -28.23 -14.20
N ALA A 263 1.44 -27.57 -15.07
CA ALA A 263 2.36 -26.51 -14.68
C ALA A 263 1.63 -25.32 -14.03
N SER A 264 0.45 -24.95 -14.56
CA SER A 264 -0.38 -23.91 -13.94
C SER A 264 -0.83 -24.30 -12.52
N LEU A 265 -1.24 -25.56 -12.30
CA LEU A 265 -1.63 -26.05 -10.98
C LEU A 265 -0.45 -26.09 -10.00
N GLU A 266 0.73 -26.48 -10.46
CA GLU A 266 1.95 -26.47 -9.66
C GLU A 266 2.29 -25.04 -9.22
N ASN A 267 2.29 -24.09 -10.15
CA ASN A 267 2.55 -22.67 -9.87
C ASN A 267 1.50 -22.07 -8.90
N VAL A 268 0.21 -22.42 -9.04
CA VAL A 268 -0.83 -22.01 -8.10
C VAL A 268 -0.58 -22.64 -6.72
N GLY A 269 -0.15 -23.90 -6.68
CA GLY A 269 0.21 -24.60 -5.45
C GLY A 269 1.39 -23.96 -4.71
N GLU A 270 2.43 -23.54 -5.44
CA GLU A 270 3.56 -22.78 -4.90
C GLU A 270 3.11 -21.43 -4.37
N PHE A 271 2.33 -20.67 -5.14
CA PHE A 271 1.78 -19.39 -4.70
C PHE A 271 0.98 -19.49 -3.40
N LEU A 272 0.13 -20.51 -3.26
CA LEU A 272 -0.66 -20.73 -2.05
C LEU A 272 0.19 -21.13 -0.83
N LYS A 273 1.31 -21.83 -1.04
CA LYS A 273 2.27 -22.16 0.02
C LYS A 273 3.02 -20.91 0.49
N GLU A 274 3.54 -20.12 -0.44
CA GLU A 274 4.31 -18.90 -0.15
C GLU A 274 3.47 -17.86 0.58
N ASN A 275 2.20 -17.71 0.20
CA ASN A 275 1.29 -16.74 0.82
C ASN A 275 0.55 -17.27 2.06
N GLY A 276 0.94 -18.44 2.59
CA GLY A 276 0.40 -18.98 3.83
C GLY A 276 -1.09 -19.33 3.80
N ALA A 277 -1.72 -19.38 2.62
CA ALA A 277 -3.15 -19.67 2.46
C ALA A 277 -3.51 -21.09 2.95
N GLN A 278 -2.55 -22.03 2.93
CA GLN A 278 -2.73 -23.36 3.52
C GLN A 278 -3.01 -23.30 5.04
N LYS A 279 -2.43 -22.34 5.79
CA LYS A 279 -2.71 -22.21 7.23
C LYS A 279 -4.15 -21.77 7.50
N ILE A 280 -4.75 -20.97 6.61
CA ILE A 280 -6.13 -20.47 6.75
C ILE A 280 -7.15 -21.60 6.53
N VAL A 281 -6.84 -22.55 5.63
CA VAL A 281 -7.69 -23.71 5.36
C VAL A 281 -7.56 -24.77 6.46
N SER A 282 -6.36 -24.99 6.99
CA SER A 282 -6.10 -25.97 8.07
C SER A 282 -6.50 -25.50 9.47
N SER A 283 -6.69 -24.19 9.70
CA SER A 283 -7.15 -23.65 10.98
C SER A 283 -8.69 -23.65 11.16
N ARG A 284 -9.43 -24.09 10.14
CA ARG A 284 -10.91 -24.19 10.15
C ARG A 284 -11.43 -25.64 10.18
N SER A 285 -10.54 -26.63 10.15
CA SER A 285 -10.81 -28.05 10.35
C SER A 285 -10.34 -28.48 11.73
#